data_AF-J2JZ31-F1
#
_entry.id   AF-J2JZ31-F1
#
_cell.length_a   1.000
_cell.length_b   1.000
_cell.length_c   1.000
_cell.angle_alpha   90.00
_cell.angle_beta   90.00
_cell.angle_gamma   90.00
#
_symmetry.space_group_name_H-M   'P 1'
#
loop_
_entity.id
_entity.type
_entity.pdbx_description
1 polymer ?
#
loop_
_entity_poly.entity_id
_entity_poly.type
_entity_poly.pdbx_seq_one_letter_code
_entity_poly.pdbx_strand_id
1 'polypeptide(L)'
;MSFQTFVTERLAALTAMLNATSNNAKKIDELEPQDTINPASRIHVSIDGVSQRISIQQLIDILNSGNYDMLVSIGEITLDGNEITIPADAVWRISDVYYGNISPIEITIPYCATGLQRKDILVANTSNNIVLVQGDETAGITFRPNIPINTVLVTELDVTDSSVGDPTPPITGDNFVDRFSNQDIEGEKTFRQITKFRSDATDSYTAIFEDFFRFYKNQESEDNGSVSITAVSDVIGDYIQQLQGKDGIIALMEDVDLKVDKVTGKGLSTEDYTTAEKNKVSFITITQAVNLDDIETRVNELDAAVVLKGTWDQTTGVFPGSGVAQAGWSYLVNGVTETTIDGVKFNNGDRIIAVVDNASTSTYASNWYLADYTDRVNTVAGRTGNVVITSSDLSDFNSAVNALITSAISGKENTSNKTGTVVGNEASTSLYLHIAGAIAYFQQKLTDSIFGTFVNSLTSKTTPVDADSISVVDSADSNKQKKVSLTNFKAFFKTYNDNLYSPRYTPVVIISGNTTLDDTHNGKVLLLTGSYTVTLPNGLATNFGVTIATKASCTLTMSLGGSVTLLNNVGTTMAEKLSCTFLNTGNSNEYLTAGTI
;
A
#
# COMPACT_ATOMS: atom_id res chain seq x y z
N MET A 1 18.37 3.32 4.47
CA MET A 1 17.31 3.63 3.50
C MET A 1 16.37 4.62 4.17
N SER A 2 16.13 5.79 3.56
CA SER A 2 15.24 6.79 4.18
C SER A 2 13.77 6.35 4.04
N PHE A 3 12.89 6.80 4.94
CA PHE A 3 11.45 6.54 4.83
C PHE A 3 10.89 7.01 3.48
N GLN A 4 11.39 8.15 2.99
CA GLN A 4 11.06 8.67 1.67
C GLN A 4 11.49 7.73 0.53
N THR A 5 12.69 7.14 0.61
CA THR A 5 13.18 6.15 -0.36
C THR A 5 12.29 4.90 -0.37
N PHE A 6 11.95 4.38 0.81
CA PHE A 6 11.08 3.20 0.94
C PHE A 6 9.68 3.45 0.36
N VAL A 7 9.08 4.59 0.67
CA VAL A 7 7.75 4.96 0.15
C VAL A 7 7.79 5.15 -1.37
N THR A 8 8.85 5.76 -1.90
CA THR A 8 9.01 5.98 -3.35
C THR A 8 9.16 4.66 -4.10
N GLU A 9 9.97 3.73 -3.59
CA GLU A 9 10.12 2.39 -4.19
C GLU A 9 8.80 1.60 -4.14
N ARG A 10 8.05 1.69 -3.03
CA ARG A 10 6.75 1.03 -2.91
C ARG A 10 5.70 1.63 -3.83
N LEU A 11 5.67 2.95 -3.98
CA LEU A 11 4.77 3.63 -4.89
C LEU A 11 5.09 3.30 -6.35
N ALA A 12 6.38 3.23 -6.72
CA ALA A 12 6.81 2.81 -8.05
C ALA A 12 6.40 1.36 -8.35
N ALA A 13 6.58 0.44 -7.39
CA ALA A 13 6.14 -0.94 -7.51
C ALA A 13 4.61 -1.04 -7.65
N LEU A 14 3.86 -0.29 -6.83
CA LEU A 14 2.40 -0.24 -6.88
C LEU A 14 1.89 0.29 -8.23
N THR A 15 2.54 1.34 -8.75
CA THR A 15 2.21 1.94 -10.04
C THR A 15 2.48 0.96 -11.18
N ALA A 16 3.59 0.22 -11.13
CA ALA A 16 3.89 -0.82 -12.12
C ALA A 16 2.84 -1.95 -12.09
N MET A 17 2.44 -2.40 -10.90
CA MET A 17 1.38 -3.41 -10.74
C MET A 17 0.03 -2.92 -11.25
N LEU A 18 -0.32 -1.66 -10.97
CA LEU A 18 -1.59 -1.07 -11.40
C LEU A 18 -1.65 -0.93 -12.92
N ASN A 19 -0.55 -0.48 -13.54
CA ASN A 19 -0.44 -0.38 -15.00
C ASN A 19 -0.53 -1.76 -15.67
N ALA A 20 0.15 -2.77 -15.10
CA ALA A 20 0.05 -4.14 -15.61
C ALA A 20 -1.37 -4.69 -15.50
N THR A 21 -2.08 -4.40 -14.40
CA THR A 21 -3.47 -4.81 -14.21
C THR A 21 -4.39 -4.09 -15.20
N SER A 22 -4.24 -2.77 -15.37
CA SER A 22 -5.03 -1.97 -16.30
C SER A 22 -4.85 -2.43 -17.75
N ASN A 23 -3.64 -2.85 -18.15
CA ASN A 23 -3.38 -3.34 -19.50
C ASN A 23 -3.95 -4.73 -19.76
N ASN A 24 -4.04 -5.57 -18.72
CA ASN A 24 -4.47 -6.97 -18.85
C ASN A 24 -5.96 -7.19 -18.54
N ALA A 25 -6.60 -6.27 -17.82
CA ALA A 25 -8.03 -6.31 -17.52
C ALA A 25 -8.86 -5.79 -18.71
N LYS A 26 -8.89 -6.57 -19.79
CA LYS A 26 -9.64 -6.26 -21.01
C LYS A 26 -10.98 -7.00 -21.05
N LYS A 27 -11.98 -6.41 -21.70
CA LYS A 27 -13.21 -7.14 -22.07
C LYS A 27 -12.92 -8.16 -23.17
N ILE A 28 -13.79 -9.16 -23.34
CA ILE A 28 -13.61 -10.22 -24.35
C ILE A 28 -13.42 -9.65 -25.77
N ASP A 29 -14.15 -8.58 -26.11
CA ASP A 29 -14.08 -7.92 -27.42
C ASP A 29 -12.83 -7.04 -27.60
N GLU A 30 -12.08 -6.79 -26.54
CA GLU A 30 -10.86 -5.95 -26.54
C GLU A 30 -9.58 -6.82 -26.50
N LEU A 31 -9.72 -8.14 -26.34
CA LEU A 31 -8.62 -9.09 -26.39
C LEU A 31 -8.18 -9.31 -27.84
N GLU A 32 -6.88 -9.36 -28.06
CA GLU A 32 -6.34 -9.74 -29.36
C GLU A 32 -6.79 -11.17 -29.71
N PRO A 33 -7.27 -11.42 -30.93
CA PRO A 33 -7.68 -12.75 -31.34
C PRO A 33 -6.48 -13.70 -31.31
N GLN A 34 -6.71 -14.92 -30.84
CA GLN A 34 -5.72 -15.98 -30.87
C GLN A 34 -5.87 -16.75 -32.19
N ASP A 35 -5.00 -16.46 -33.17
CA ASP A 35 -5.10 -17.02 -34.53
C ASP A 35 -4.87 -18.53 -34.62
N THR A 36 -4.22 -19.12 -33.60
CA THR A 36 -3.92 -20.55 -33.54
C THR A 36 -4.22 -21.10 -32.15
N ILE A 37 -4.91 -22.24 -32.07
CA ILE A 37 -5.17 -22.89 -30.79
C ILE A 37 -3.85 -23.29 -30.14
N ASN A 38 -3.61 -22.80 -28.91
CA ASN A 38 -2.44 -23.11 -28.12
C ASN A 38 -2.87 -23.98 -26.93
N PRO A 39 -2.37 -25.22 -26.81
CA PRO A 39 -2.74 -26.10 -25.70
C PRO A 39 -2.42 -25.55 -24.30
N ALA A 40 -1.48 -24.59 -24.19
CA ALA A 40 -1.16 -23.92 -22.94
C ALA A 40 -2.16 -22.82 -22.54
N SER A 41 -3.02 -22.36 -23.45
CA SER A 41 -4.07 -21.38 -23.15
C SER A 41 -5.05 -21.95 -22.13
N ARG A 42 -5.70 -21.06 -21.36
CA ARG A 42 -6.58 -21.45 -20.25
C ARG A 42 -7.92 -20.76 -20.35
N ILE A 43 -8.96 -21.51 -20.02
CA ILE A 43 -10.33 -21.03 -19.92
C ILE A 43 -10.68 -20.97 -18.43
N HIS A 44 -11.33 -19.88 -18.03
CA HIS A 44 -11.88 -19.74 -16.68
C HIS A 44 -13.14 -20.59 -16.57
N VAL A 45 -13.21 -21.44 -15.55
CA VAL A 45 -14.40 -22.21 -15.21
C VAL A 45 -14.78 -22.00 -13.75
N SER A 46 -16.01 -22.34 -13.35
CA SER A 46 -16.40 -22.35 -11.95
C SER A 46 -16.93 -23.72 -11.56
N ILE A 47 -16.50 -24.20 -10.40
CA ILE A 47 -17.06 -25.38 -9.73
C ILE A 47 -17.50 -24.95 -8.33
N ASP A 48 -18.79 -25.14 -8.03
CA ASP A 48 -19.40 -24.80 -6.74
C ASP A 48 -19.13 -23.35 -6.26
N GLY A 49 -19.10 -22.41 -7.20
CA GLY A 49 -18.85 -20.99 -6.91
C GLY A 49 -17.38 -20.63 -6.70
N VAL A 50 -16.47 -21.60 -6.78
CA VAL A 50 -15.02 -21.35 -6.77
C VAL A 50 -14.54 -21.13 -8.20
N SER A 51 -13.85 -20.02 -8.42
CA SER A 51 -13.19 -19.73 -9.70
C SER A 51 -11.97 -20.62 -9.88
N GLN A 52 -11.98 -21.43 -10.94
CA GLN A 52 -10.90 -22.29 -11.35
C GLN A 52 -10.55 -22.04 -12.82
N ARG A 53 -9.57 -22.79 -13.35
CA ARG A 53 -9.16 -22.70 -14.74
C ARG A 53 -8.86 -24.10 -15.28
N ILE A 54 -9.20 -24.32 -16.54
CA ILE A 54 -8.86 -25.54 -17.29
C ILE A 54 -7.97 -25.13 -18.46
N SER A 55 -6.92 -25.91 -18.76
CA SER A 55 -6.12 -25.69 -19.96
C SER A 55 -6.76 -26.30 -21.20
N ILE A 56 -6.47 -25.74 -22.37
CA ILE A 56 -6.89 -26.34 -23.65
C ILE A 56 -6.33 -27.75 -23.79
N GLN A 57 -5.10 -28.02 -23.32
CA GLN A 57 -4.53 -29.37 -23.31
C GLN A 57 -5.40 -30.37 -22.53
N GLN A 58 -5.92 -30.00 -21.35
CA GLN A 58 -6.78 -30.89 -20.57
C GLN A 58 -8.07 -31.23 -21.31
N LEU A 59 -8.63 -30.31 -22.10
CA LEU A 59 -9.80 -30.58 -22.94
C LEU A 59 -9.45 -31.51 -24.10
N ILE A 60 -8.29 -31.31 -24.74
CA ILE A 60 -7.79 -32.17 -25.81
C ILE A 60 -7.57 -33.59 -25.30
N ASP A 61 -6.99 -33.76 -24.10
CA ASP A 61 -6.73 -35.05 -23.51
C ASP A 61 -8.05 -35.79 -23.19
N ILE A 62 -9.07 -35.09 -22.70
CA ILE A 62 -10.40 -35.66 -22.44
C ILE A 62 -11.04 -36.14 -23.76
N LEU A 63 -11.00 -35.33 -24.82
CA LEU A 63 -11.53 -35.71 -26.14
C LEU A 63 -10.81 -36.94 -26.71
N ASN A 64 -9.49 -37.06 -26.50
CA ASN A 64 -8.68 -38.15 -27.05
C ASN A 64 -8.71 -39.42 -26.17
N SER A 65 -9.01 -39.30 -24.88
CA SER A 65 -8.99 -40.43 -23.93
C SER A 65 -10.13 -41.43 -24.08
N GLY A 66 -11.13 -41.16 -24.94
CA GLY A 66 -12.11 -42.17 -25.35
C GLY A 66 -13.08 -42.62 -24.25
N ASN A 67 -13.20 -41.88 -23.14
CA ASN A 67 -14.06 -42.21 -22.00
C ASN A 67 -15.52 -41.77 -22.23
N TYR A 68 -16.11 -42.22 -23.33
CA TYR A 68 -17.50 -41.99 -23.67
C TYR A 68 -18.45 -42.94 -22.94
N ASP A 69 -19.64 -42.43 -22.64
CA ASP A 69 -20.79 -43.24 -22.22
C ASP A 69 -21.22 -44.11 -23.40
N MET A 70 -21.14 -45.44 -23.27
CA MET A 70 -21.33 -46.35 -24.40
C MET A 70 -21.78 -47.75 -23.99
N LEU A 71 -22.42 -48.47 -24.92
CA LEU A 71 -22.60 -49.92 -24.78
C LEU A 71 -21.27 -50.59 -25.08
N VAL A 72 -20.85 -51.49 -24.19
CA VAL A 72 -19.60 -52.24 -24.32
C VAL A 72 -19.89 -53.61 -24.93
N SER A 73 -20.96 -54.27 -24.46
CA SER A 73 -21.48 -55.53 -25.00
C SER A 73 -22.95 -55.65 -24.61
N ILE A 74 -23.80 -56.24 -25.45
CA ILE A 74 -25.26 -56.29 -25.23
C ILE A 74 -25.89 -57.64 -25.60
N GLY A 75 -25.11 -58.55 -26.22
CA GLY A 75 -25.61 -59.81 -26.75
C GLY A 75 -26.68 -59.62 -27.84
N GLU A 76 -27.35 -60.72 -28.22
CA GLU A 76 -28.43 -60.68 -29.21
C GLU A 76 -29.75 -60.25 -28.55
N ILE A 77 -30.31 -59.13 -29.00
CA ILE A 77 -31.63 -58.65 -28.57
C ILE A 77 -32.69 -59.42 -29.36
N THR A 78 -33.65 -60.01 -28.66
CA THR A 78 -34.75 -60.76 -29.28
C THR A 78 -36.09 -60.10 -29.00
N LEU A 79 -37.03 -60.23 -29.94
CA LEU A 79 -38.41 -59.75 -29.84
C LEU A 79 -39.35 -60.95 -30.03
N ASP A 80 -40.18 -61.24 -29.04
CA ASP A 80 -41.27 -62.22 -29.14
C ASP A 80 -42.62 -61.51 -28.89
N GLY A 81 -43.42 -61.37 -29.94
CA GLY A 81 -44.67 -60.61 -29.90
C GLY A 81 -44.45 -59.13 -29.58
N ASN A 82 -44.63 -58.75 -28.31
CA ASN A 82 -44.37 -57.39 -27.82
C ASN A 82 -43.40 -57.36 -26.62
N GLU A 83 -42.70 -58.46 -26.34
CA GLU A 83 -41.70 -58.53 -25.29
C GLU A 83 -40.28 -58.52 -25.88
N ILE A 84 -39.47 -57.57 -25.44
CA ILE A 84 -38.05 -57.49 -25.78
C ILE A 84 -37.25 -58.17 -24.68
N THR A 85 -36.38 -59.10 -25.08
CA THR A 85 -35.46 -59.80 -24.17
C THR A 85 -34.03 -59.41 -24.48
N ILE A 86 -33.36 -58.84 -23.47
CA ILE A 86 -31.92 -58.58 -23.48
C ILE A 86 -31.23 -59.69 -22.65
N PRO A 87 -30.21 -60.37 -23.18
CA PRO A 87 -29.55 -61.47 -22.49
C PRO A 87 -28.80 -61.00 -21.24
N ALA A 88 -28.42 -61.96 -20.39
CA ALA A 88 -27.51 -61.70 -19.28
C ALA A 88 -26.14 -61.22 -19.78
N ASP A 89 -25.39 -60.57 -18.89
CA ASP A 89 -24.02 -60.09 -19.12
C ASP A 89 -23.89 -58.97 -20.16
N ALA A 90 -24.96 -58.19 -20.41
CA ALA A 90 -24.79 -56.92 -21.09
C ALA A 90 -23.99 -55.96 -20.19
N VAL A 91 -23.07 -55.25 -20.81
CA VAL A 91 -22.15 -54.32 -20.15
C VAL A 91 -22.22 -52.97 -20.87
N TRP A 92 -22.34 -51.91 -20.10
CA TRP A 92 -22.28 -50.53 -20.57
C TRP A 92 -21.42 -49.70 -19.62
N ARG A 93 -20.91 -48.59 -20.12
CA ARG A 93 -20.08 -47.65 -19.36
C ARG A 93 -20.78 -46.30 -19.30
N ILE A 94 -20.90 -45.72 -18.10
CA ILE A 94 -21.39 -44.36 -17.87
C ILE A 94 -20.42 -43.67 -16.91
N SER A 95 -19.92 -42.49 -17.28
CA SER A 95 -18.99 -41.69 -16.47
C SER A 95 -17.78 -42.52 -15.98
N ASP A 96 -17.21 -43.32 -16.89
CA ASP A 96 -16.07 -44.22 -16.65
C ASP A 96 -16.31 -45.37 -15.64
N VAL A 97 -17.56 -45.61 -15.24
CA VAL A 97 -17.97 -46.75 -14.41
C VAL A 97 -18.70 -47.78 -15.27
N TYR A 98 -18.34 -49.06 -15.12
CA TYR A 98 -18.99 -50.17 -15.81
C TYR A 98 -20.20 -50.66 -15.03
N TYR A 99 -21.30 -50.83 -15.74
CA TYR A 99 -22.58 -51.33 -15.25
C TYR A 99 -23.01 -52.50 -16.15
N GLY A 100 -23.85 -53.38 -15.62
CA GLY A 100 -24.31 -54.53 -16.38
C GLY A 100 -25.39 -55.32 -15.66
N ASN A 101 -26.13 -56.15 -16.40
CA ASN A 101 -27.14 -57.04 -15.86
C ASN A 101 -26.58 -58.46 -15.68
N ILE A 102 -26.94 -59.12 -14.58
CA ILE A 102 -26.49 -60.49 -14.25
C ILE A 102 -27.50 -61.57 -14.66
N SER A 103 -28.70 -61.16 -15.10
CA SER A 103 -29.78 -62.03 -15.57
C SER A 103 -30.45 -61.37 -16.77
N PRO A 104 -31.12 -62.13 -17.66
CA PRO A 104 -31.87 -61.54 -18.77
C PRO A 104 -32.87 -60.50 -18.28
N ILE A 105 -33.02 -59.41 -19.03
CA ILE A 105 -34.01 -58.36 -18.77
C ILE A 105 -35.09 -58.49 -19.85
N GLU A 106 -36.32 -58.75 -19.40
CA GLU A 106 -37.51 -58.90 -20.24
C GLU A 106 -38.38 -57.65 -20.06
N ILE A 107 -38.73 -56.98 -21.16
CA ILE A 107 -39.47 -55.72 -21.16
C ILE A 107 -40.65 -55.84 -22.11
N THR A 108 -41.86 -55.85 -21.56
CA THR A 108 -43.10 -55.80 -22.33
C THR A 108 -43.35 -54.37 -22.86
N ILE A 109 -43.47 -54.23 -24.18
CA ILE A 109 -43.76 -52.97 -24.87
C ILE A 109 -45.27 -52.83 -25.07
N PRO A 110 -45.94 -51.82 -24.49
CA PRO A 110 -47.37 -51.62 -24.68
C PRO A 110 -47.68 -51.21 -26.13
N TYR A 111 -48.72 -51.76 -26.77
CA TYR A 111 -49.18 -51.23 -28.06
C TYR A 111 -49.72 -49.80 -27.93
N CYS A 112 -49.73 -49.07 -29.04
CA CYS A 112 -50.32 -47.73 -29.08
C CYS A 112 -51.86 -47.79 -29.06
N ALA A 113 -52.51 -46.66 -28.79
CA ALA A 113 -53.94 -46.55 -29.05
C ALA A 113 -54.25 -46.70 -30.54
N THR A 114 -55.46 -47.18 -30.87
CA THR A 114 -55.88 -47.49 -32.25
C THR A 114 -55.63 -46.33 -33.23
N GLY A 115 -54.90 -46.63 -34.31
CA GLY A 115 -54.55 -45.68 -35.37
C GLY A 115 -53.35 -44.77 -35.08
N LEU A 116 -52.65 -44.95 -33.95
CA LEU A 116 -51.47 -44.17 -33.58
C LEU A 116 -50.18 -45.00 -33.64
N GLN A 117 -49.06 -44.29 -33.75
CA GLN A 117 -47.70 -44.84 -33.74
C GLN A 117 -46.77 -43.96 -32.89
N ARG A 118 -45.68 -44.53 -32.37
CA ARG A 118 -44.62 -43.81 -31.64
C ARG A 118 -43.27 -44.51 -31.78
N LYS A 119 -42.20 -43.80 -31.40
CA LYS A 119 -40.88 -44.40 -31.21
C LYS A 119 -40.61 -44.56 -29.73
N ASP A 120 -40.23 -45.76 -29.32
CA ASP A 120 -39.78 -46.05 -27.96
C ASP A 120 -38.26 -46.28 -27.97
N ILE A 121 -37.60 -46.01 -26.84
CA ILE A 121 -36.18 -46.35 -26.66
C ILE A 121 -36.00 -47.21 -25.42
N LEU A 122 -35.04 -48.12 -25.49
CA LEU A 122 -34.51 -48.79 -24.31
C LEU A 122 -33.20 -48.11 -23.93
N VAL A 123 -33.04 -47.80 -22.65
CA VAL A 123 -31.83 -47.15 -22.13
C VAL A 123 -31.29 -47.90 -20.92
N ALA A 124 -29.98 -48.11 -20.91
CA ALA A 124 -29.24 -48.72 -19.81
C ALA A 124 -28.82 -47.63 -18.81
N ASN A 125 -29.01 -47.85 -17.51
CA ASN A 125 -28.82 -46.83 -16.48
C ASN A 125 -27.73 -47.19 -15.45
N THR A 126 -27.47 -46.28 -14.51
CA THR A 126 -26.49 -46.46 -13.43
C THR A 126 -26.95 -47.41 -12.30
N SER A 127 -28.14 -47.99 -12.41
CA SER A 127 -28.70 -48.95 -11.45
C SER A 127 -28.59 -50.41 -11.93
N ASN A 128 -27.70 -50.69 -12.90
CA ASN A 128 -27.53 -52.03 -13.49
C ASN A 128 -28.81 -52.57 -14.15
N ASN A 129 -29.64 -51.69 -14.72
CA ASN A 129 -30.88 -52.07 -15.37
C ASN A 129 -31.06 -51.38 -16.72
N ILE A 130 -31.89 -51.97 -17.58
CA ILE A 130 -32.35 -51.38 -18.84
C ILE A 130 -33.83 -51.09 -18.71
N VAL A 131 -34.23 -49.88 -19.07
CA VAL A 131 -35.60 -49.38 -18.87
C VAL A 131 -36.19 -48.84 -20.17
N LEU A 132 -37.50 -48.99 -20.30
CA LEU A 132 -38.30 -48.44 -21.39
C LEU A 132 -38.54 -46.95 -21.18
N VAL A 133 -38.32 -46.16 -22.23
CA VAL A 133 -38.78 -44.78 -22.33
C VAL A 133 -39.70 -44.70 -23.54
N GLN A 134 -40.98 -44.45 -23.27
CA GLN A 134 -41.99 -44.36 -24.32
C GLN A 134 -42.01 -42.98 -24.96
N GLY A 135 -42.23 -42.96 -26.28
CA GLY A 135 -42.46 -41.72 -27.01
C GLY A 135 -43.89 -41.21 -26.95
N ASP A 136 -44.11 -40.07 -27.57
CA ASP A 136 -45.45 -39.52 -27.74
C ASP A 136 -46.18 -40.22 -28.90
N GLU A 137 -47.44 -40.60 -28.67
CA GLU A 137 -48.30 -41.20 -29.70
C GLU A 137 -48.80 -40.16 -30.70
N THR A 138 -48.66 -40.48 -31.99
CA THR A 138 -49.04 -39.60 -33.10
C THR A 138 -49.61 -40.40 -34.26
N ALA A 139 -50.50 -39.78 -35.04
CA ALA A 139 -51.05 -40.35 -36.28
C ALA A 139 -50.13 -40.10 -37.50
N GLY A 140 -48.99 -39.42 -37.31
CA GLY A 140 -48.08 -38.99 -38.38
C GLY A 140 -46.62 -39.36 -38.08
N ILE A 141 -45.68 -38.48 -38.43
CA ILE A 141 -44.24 -38.71 -38.21
C ILE A 141 -43.93 -38.92 -36.72
N THR A 142 -43.18 -39.98 -36.41
CA THR A 142 -42.74 -40.29 -35.04
C THR A 142 -41.35 -39.72 -34.79
N PHE A 143 -41.12 -39.26 -33.57
CA PHE A 143 -39.81 -38.77 -33.13
C PHE A 143 -39.29 -39.65 -32.00
N ARG A 144 -37.99 -39.89 -32.01
CA ARG A 144 -37.31 -40.55 -30.91
C ARG A 144 -37.42 -39.69 -29.63
N PRO A 145 -37.76 -40.27 -28.47
CA PRO A 145 -37.67 -39.59 -27.18
C PRO A 145 -36.24 -39.15 -26.87
N ASN A 146 -36.11 -38.11 -26.03
CA ASN A 146 -34.80 -37.70 -25.51
C ASN A 146 -34.20 -38.81 -24.64
N ILE A 147 -32.91 -39.09 -24.84
CA ILE A 147 -32.17 -40.04 -23.99
C ILE A 147 -31.96 -39.37 -22.62
N PRO A 148 -32.44 -39.98 -21.51
CA PRO A 148 -32.27 -39.41 -20.17
C PRO A 148 -30.80 -39.28 -19.77
N ILE A 149 -30.48 -38.30 -18.91
CA ILE A 149 -29.13 -38.13 -18.35
C ILE A 149 -28.70 -39.38 -17.58
N ASN A 150 -27.40 -39.69 -17.59
CA ASN A 150 -26.81 -40.88 -16.96
C ASN A 150 -27.41 -42.19 -17.47
N THR A 151 -27.77 -42.23 -18.75
CA THR A 151 -28.20 -43.46 -19.44
C THR A 151 -27.52 -43.59 -20.80
N VAL A 152 -27.35 -44.83 -21.24
CA VAL A 152 -26.85 -45.17 -22.57
C VAL A 152 -27.98 -45.79 -23.37
N LEU A 153 -28.15 -45.34 -24.61
CA LEU A 153 -29.11 -45.94 -25.53
C LEU A 153 -28.76 -47.40 -25.84
N VAL A 154 -29.74 -48.28 -25.74
CA VAL A 154 -29.66 -49.69 -26.14
C VAL A 154 -30.21 -49.90 -27.55
N THR A 155 -31.48 -49.57 -27.78
CA THR A 155 -32.15 -49.75 -29.08
C THR A 155 -33.33 -48.79 -29.24
N GLU A 156 -33.78 -48.62 -30.48
CA GLU A 156 -35.02 -47.91 -30.84
C GLU A 156 -36.04 -48.89 -31.39
N LEU A 157 -37.31 -48.64 -31.08
CA LEU A 157 -38.44 -49.47 -31.48
C LEU A 157 -39.51 -48.58 -32.11
N ASP A 158 -40.03 -48.99 -33.27
CA ASP A 158 -41.25 -48.42 -33.85
C ASP A 158 -42.45 -49.19 -33.31
N VAL A 159 -43.37 -48.51 -32.62
CA VAL A 159 -44.52 -49.15 -31.99
C VAL A 159 -45.80 -48.63 -32.63
N THR A 160 -46.70 -49.53 -32.99
CA THR A 160 -48.03 -49.23 -33.53
C THR A 160 -49.13 -49.77 -32.61
N ASP A 161 -50.38 -49.61 -33.01
CA ASP A 161 -51.55 -50.13 -32.30
C ASP A 161 -51.71 -51.66 -32.33
N SER A 162 -50.88 -52.35 -33.12
CA SER A 162 -51.00 -53.79 -33.35
C SER A 162 -49.66 -54.52 -33.50
N SER A 163 -48.52 -53.80 -33.54
CA SER A 163 -47.19 -54.40 -33.66
C SER A 163 -46.11 -53.58 -32.96
N VAL A 164 -45.02 -54.28 -32.61
CA VAL A 164 -43.73 -53.69 -32.25
C VAL A 164 -42.76 -54.06 -33.39
N GLY A 165 -42.11 -53.06 -33.96
CA GLY A 165 -41.10 -53.24 -35.00
C GLY A 165 -39.80 -53.81 -34.44
N ASP A 166 -38.97 -54.37 -35.32
CA ASP A 166 -37.70 -54.97 -34.94
C ASP A 166 -36.79 -53.94 -34.23
N PRO A 167 -36.08 -54.33 -33.15
CA PRO A 167 -35.12 -53.47 -32.48
C PRO A 167 -34.04 -53.02 -33.45
N THR A 168 -33.79 -51.71 -33.49
CA THR A 168 -32.64 -51.18 -34.23
C THR A 168 -31.35 -51.79 -33.64
N PRO A 169 -30.41 -52.27 -34.47
CA PRO A 169 -29.18 -52.88 -33.97
C PRO A 169 -28.44 -51.96 -32.99
N PRO A 170 -28.04 -52.46 -31.82
CA PRO A 170 -27.32 -51.66 -30.83
C PRO A 170 -25.93 -51.30 -31.37
N ILE A 171 -25.49 -50.07 -31.12
CA ILE A 171 -24.15 -49.60 -31.48
C ILE A 171 -23.23 -49.82 -30.28
N THR A 172 -22.30 -50.76 -30.38
CA THR A 172 -21.25 -50.99 -29.38
C THR A 172 -19.99 -50.17 -29.69
N GLY A 173 -19.21 -49.88 -28.64
CA GLY A 173 -18.11 -48.90 -28.63
C GLY A 173 -16.99 -49.01 -29.67
N ASP A 174 -16.90 -50.09 -30.44
CA ASP A 174 -15.90 -50.25 -31.51
C ASP A 174 -16.31 -49.59 -32.85
N ASN A 175 -17.57 -49.14 -32.99
CA ASN A 175 -18.14 -48.61 -34.23
C ASN A 175 -18.34 -47.07 -34.26
N PHE A 176 -17.82 -46.32 -33.29
CA PHE A 176 -17.75 -44.87 -33.41
C PHE A 176 -16.64 -44.49 -34.40
N VAL A 177 -16.95 -44.52 -35.70
CA VAL A 177 -16.15 -43.84 -36.71
C VAL A 177 -16.22 -42.34 -36.45
N ASP A 178 -15.07 -41.71 -36.28
CA ASP A 178 -14.95 -40.25 -36.29
C ASP A 178 -15.71 -39.72 -37.52
N ARG A 179 -16.42 -38.60 -37.38
CA ARG A 179 -17.27 -38.03 -38.44
C ARG A 179 -16.46 -37.67 -39.70
N PHE A 180 -15.13 -37.77 -39.64
CA PHE A 180 -14.20 -37.57 -40.74
C PHE A 180 -13.62 -38.85 -41.36
N SER A 181 -13.90 -40.06 -40.85
CA SER A 181 -13.32 -41.29 -41.42
C SER A 181 -14.17 -42.00 -42.47
N ASN A 182 -15.37 -41.49 -42.80
CA ASN A 182 -16.12 -41.94 -43.98
C ASN A 182 -15.53 -41.29 -45.26
N GLN A 183 -14.41 -41.82 -45.74
CA GLN A 183 -14.27 -41.99 -47.17
C GLN A 183 -14.74 -43.40 -47.50
N ASP A 184 -15.80 -43.48 -48.30
CA ASP A 184 -16.44 -44.69 -48.77
C ASP A 184 -15.42 -45.73 -49.29
N ILE A 185 -15.18 -46.75 -48.48
CA ILE A 185 -14.67 -48.03 -48.97
C ILE A 185 -15.70 -49.05 -48.55
N GLU A 186 -16.64 -49.35 -49.44
CA GLU A 186 -16.98 -50.72 -49.84
C GLU A 186 -18.11 -50.77 -50.90
N GLY A 187 -17.79 -51.37 -52.06
CA GLY A 187 -18.59 -52.52 -52.49
C GLY A 187 -19.46 -52.43 -53.76
N GLU A 188 -18.87 -52.43 -54.96
CA GLU A 188 -19.41 -53.25 -56.08
C GLU A 188 -18.29 -54.02 -56.83
N LYS A 189 -18.22 -55.32 -56.48
CA LYS A 189 -17.74 -56.51 -57.21
C LYS A 189 -16.65 -56.34 -58.27
N THR A 190 -15.46 -56.84 -57.92
CA THR A 190 -14.30 -56.93 -58.82
C THR A 190 -14.46 -58.04 -59.88
N PHE A 191 -14.09 -57.68 -61.11
CA PHE A 191 -14.05 -58.45 -62.36
C PHE A 191 -13.04 -59.62 -62.37
N ARG A 192 -12.80 -60.31 -61.24
CA ARG A 192 -11.73 -61.30 -61.10
C ARG A 192 -12.12 -62.75 -61.41
N GLN A 193 -13.21 -62.98 -62.15
CA GLN A 193 -13.56 -64.32 -62.64
C GLN A 193 -14.07 -64.32 -64.10
N ILE A 194 -13.30 -63.73 -65.03
CA ILE A 194 -13.26 -64.26 -66.41
C ILE A 194 -11.79 -64.38 -66.84
N THR A 195 -11.44 -65.62 -67.12
CA THR A 195 -10.12 -66.13 -67.46
C THR A 195 -9.51 -65.43 -68.69
N LYS A 196 -8.42 -64.69 -68.45
CA LYS A 196 -7.29 -64.40 -69.37
C LYS A 196 -7.63 -63.91 -70.80
N PHE A 197 -7.98 -62.64 -70.95
CA PHE A 197 -7.53 -61.90 -72.13
C PHE A 197 -6.11 -61.40 -71.86
N ARG A 198 -5.13 -61.81 -72.70
CA ARG A 198 -3.75 -61.33 -72.60
C ARG A 198 -3.75 -59.82 -72.88
N SER A 199 -3.39 -59.03 -71.88
CA SER A 199 -2.99 -57.63 -72.06
C SER A 199 -1.47 -57.57 -71.98
N ASP A 200 -0.78 -57.88 -73.08
CA ASP A 200 0.62 -57.49 -73.21
C ASP A 200 0.61 -56.02 -73.69
N ALA A 201 1.30 -55.14 -72.96
CA ALA A 201 1.13 -53.69 -72.97
C ALA A 201 1.61 -52.96 -74.25
N THR A 202 1.56 -53.61 -75.40
CA THR A 202 2.03 -53.08 -76.69
C THR A 202 1.00 -53.16 -77.82
N ASP A 203 -0.17 -53.76 -77.59
CA ASP A 203 -1.16 -53.95 -78.64
C ASP A 203 -2.15 -52.78 -78.68
N SER A 204 -2.18 -52.11 -79.84
CA SER A 204 -3.06 -50.97 -80.13
C SER A 204 -4.52 -51.41 -80.14
N TYR A 205 -5.46 -50.51 -79.84
CA TYR A 205 -6.92 -50.74 -79.81
C TYR A 205 -7.45 -51.53 -81.04
N THR A 206 -6.77 -51.44 -82.17
CA THR A 206 -7.00 -52.21 -83.41
C THR A 206 -6.88 -53.73 -83.25
N ALA A 207 -5.97 -54.23 -82.40
CA ALA A 207 -5.74 -55.66 -82.20
C ALA A 207 -6.85 -56.32 -81.37
N ILE A 208 -7.41 -55.59 -80.41
CA ILE A 208 -8.54 -56.04 -79.57
C ILE A 208 -9.83 -56.12 -80.41
N PHE A 209 -9.99 -55.20 -81.37
CA PHE A 209 -11.11 -55.19 -82.32
C PHE A 209 -11.03 -56.33 -83.35
N GLU A 210 -9.83 -56.68 -83.83
CA GLU A 210 -9.61 -57.80 -84.75
C GLU A 210 -9.86 -59.17 -84.09
N ASP A 211 -9.48 -59.36 -82.83
CA ASP A 211 -9.76 -60.61 -82.10
C ASP A 211 -11.26 -60.81 -81.83
N PHE A 212 -12.01 -59.72 -81.63
CA PHE A 212 -13.47 -59.76 -81.54
C PHE A 212 -14.13 -60.16 -82.88
N PHE A 213 -13.58 -59.69 -84.01
CA PHE A 213 -14.05 -60.06 -85.35
C PHE A 213 -13.64 -61.48 -85.77
N ARG A 214 -12.49 -61.99 -85.31
CA ARG A 214 -12.09 -63.40 -85.51
C ARG A 214 -12.99 -64.37 -84.77
N PHE A 215 -13.47 -64.01 -83.57
CA PHE A 215 -14.45 -64.80 -82.84
C PHE A 215 -15.78 -64.91 -83.61
N TYR A 216 -16.21 -63.83 -84.27
CA TYR A 216 -17.43 -63.83 -85.08
C TYR A 216 -17.26 -64.50 -86.46
N LYS A 217 -16.08 -64.41 -87.08
CA LYS A 217 -15.80 -65.07 -88.38
C LYS A 217 -15.59 -66.59 -88.27
N ASN A 218 -15.22 -67.12 -87.11
CA ASN A 218 -14.99 -68.55 -86.90
C ASN A 218 -16.26 -69.34 -86.51
N GLN A 219 -17.42 -68.71 -86.49
CA GLN A 219 -18.70 -69.42 -86.47
C GLN A 219 -19.03 -69.90 -87.89
N GLU A 220 -18.32 -70.92 -88.36
CA GLU A 220 -18.74 -71.71 -89.52
C GLU A 220 -20.08 -72.38 -89.16
N SER A 221 -21.19 -71.87 -89.69
CA SER A 221 -22.39 -72.68 -89.86
C SER A 221 -22.26 -73.45 -91.17
N GLU A 222 -22.37 -74.77 -91.06
CA GLU A 222 -22.58 -75.72 -92.15
C GLU A 222 -23.79 -75.31 -92.99
N ASP A 223 -23.62 -74.44 -94.00
CA ASP A 223 -24.53 -74.41 -95.16
C ASP A 223 -23.98 -73.58 -96.33
N ASN A 224 -23.99 -74.20 -97.51
CA ASN A 224 -23.51 -73.67 -98.79
C ASN A 224 -24.43 -72.58 -99.35
N GLY A 225 -24.43 -71.39 -98.75
CA GLY A 225 -25.11 -70.20 -99.27
C GLY A 225 -24.19 -69.00 -99.29
N SER A 226 -23.89 -68.47 -100.47
CA SER A 226 -23.22 -67.18 -100.63
C SER A 226 -24.06 -66.08 -99.96
N VAL A 227 -23.65 -65.63 -98.78
CA VAL A 227 -24.21 -64.43 -98.13
C VAL A 227 -23.46 -63.22 -98.68
N SER A 228 -24.08 -62.51 -99.61
CA SER A 228 -23.62 -61.21 -100.09
C SER A 228 -23.95 -60.17 -99.01
N ILE A 229 -22.92 -59.70 -98.30
CA ILE A 229 -23.07 -58.64 -97.29
C ILE A 229 -23.06 -57.29 -98.01
N THR A 230 -24.19 -56.91 -98.60
CA THR A 230 -24.41 -55.59 -99.21
C THR A 230 -24.74 -54.50 -98.16
N ALA A 231 -25.02 -54.88 -96.90
CA ALA A 231 -25.43 -53.95 -95.83
C ALA A 231 -24.29 -53.21 -95.11
N VAL A 232 -23.01 -53.58 -95.31
CA VAL A 232 -21.88 -52.93 -94.61
C VAL A 232 -21.52 -51.57 -95.23
N SER A 233 -21.82 -51.37 -96.51
CA SER A 233 -21.65 -50.07 -97.19
C SER A 233 -22.53 -48.98 -96.56
N ASP A 234 -23.79 -49.30 -96.28
CA ASP A 234 -24.76 -48.33 -95.75
C ASP A 234 -24.51 -48.06 -94.26
N VAL A 235 -24.11 -49.07 -93.49
CA VAL A 235 -23.75 -48.90 -92.06
C VAL A 235 -22.44 -48.12 -91.89
N ILE A 236 -21.45 -48.33 -92.75
CA ILE A 236 -20.21 -47.54 -92.76
C ILE A 236 -20.50 -46.10 -93.23
N GLY A 237 -21.37 -45.91 -94.22
CA GLY A 237 -21.82 -44.60 -94.69
C GLY A 237 -22.53 -43.79 -93.60
N ASP A 238 -23.43 -44.42 -92.84
CA ASP A 238 -24.14 -43.80 -91.72
C ASP A 238 -23.20 -43.48 -90.54
N TYR A 239 -22.22 -44.35 -90.26
CA TYR A 239 -21.23 -44.10 -89.21
C TYR A 239 -20.30 -42.92 -89.57
N ILE A 240 -19.94 -42.77 -90.85
CA ILE A 240 -19.16 -41.62 -91.36
C ILE A 240 -19.98 -40.33 -91.30
N GLN A 241 -21.27 -40.35 -91.64
CA GLN A 241 -22.16 -39.19 -91.49
C GLN A 241 -22.38 -38.79 -90.02
N GLN A 242 -22.46 -39.76 -89.09
CA GLN A 242 -22.48 -39.50 -87.65
C GLN A 242 -21.15 -38.95 -87.11
N LEU A 243 -20.03 -39.21 -87.79
CA LEU A 243 -18.73 -38.61 -87.48
C LEU A 243 -18.60 -37.18 -88.04
N GLN A 244 -19.20 -36.86 -89.20
CA GLN A 244 -19.24 -35.50 -89.76
C GLN A 244 -20.21 -34.58 -89.00
N GLY A 245 -21.28 -35.13 -88.41
CA GLY A 245 -22.10 -34.43 -87.41
C GLY A 245 -21.35 -34.06 -86.12
N LYS A 246 -20.11 -34.52 -85.93
CA LYS A 246 -19.23 -34.12 -84.81
C LYS A 246 -18.50 -32.79 -85.02
N ASP A 247 -18.70 -32.07 -86.12
CA ASP A 247 -18.16 -30.71 -86.25
C ASP A 247 -18.68 -29.79 -85.12
N GLY A 248 -19.92 -30.02 -84.65
CA GLY A 248 -20.46 -29.35 -83.46
C GLY A 248 -19.83 -29.80 -82.14
N ILE A 249 -19.36 -31.05 -82.03
CA ILE A 249 -18.70 -31.58 -80.83
C ILE A 249 -17.25 -31.09 -80.74
N ILE A 250 -16.55 -30.99 -81.88
CA ILE A 250 -15.20 -30.40 -81.94
C ILE A 250 -15.26 -28.91 -81.62
N ALA A 251 -16.24 -28.17 -82.17
CA ALA A 251 -16.45 -26.77 -81.83
C ALA A 251 -16.84 -26.58 -80.35
N LEU A 252 -17.66 -27.48 -79.77
CA LEU A 252 -17.96 -27.48 -78.33
C LEU A 252 -16.75 -27.84 -77.48
N MET A 253 -15.84 -28.70 -77.94
CA MET A 253 -14.60 -29.04 -77.22
C MET A 253 -13.61 -27.87 -77.29
N GLU A 254 -13.46 -27.19 -78.42
CA GLU A 254 -12.66 -25.95 -78.51
C GLU A 254 -13.26 -24.83 -77.64
N ASP A 255 -14.58 -24.69 -77.59
CA ASP A 255 -15.27 -23.68 -76.77
C ASP A 255 -15.30 -24.03 -75.27
N VAL A 256 -15.14 -25.30 -74.90
CA VAL A 256 -14.96 -25.76 -73.52
C VAL A 256 -13.49 -25.65 -73.09
N ASP A 257 -12.53 -25.96 -73.95
CA ASP A 257 -11.09 -25.81 -73.66
C ASP A 257 -10.69 -24.33 -73.45
N LEU A 258 -11.47 -23.39 -74.01
CA LEU A 258 -11.33 -21.95 -73.79
C LEU A 258 -12.11 -21.42 -72.57
N LYS A 259 -13.01 -22.23 -71.99
CA LYS A 259 -13.74 -21.87 -70.76
C LYS A 259 -12.97 -22.36 -69.55
N VAL A 260 -12.56 -21.44 -68.70
CA VAL A 260 -11.96 -21.78 -67.42
C VAL A 260 -13.07 -22.11 -66.42
N ASP A 261 -12.90 -23.20 -65.66
CA ASP A 261 -13.87 -23.65 -64.66
C ASP A 261 -14.19 -22.57 -63.61
N LYS A 262 -15.47 -22.44 -63.27
CA LYS A 262 -15.91 -21.56 -62.18
C LYS A 262 -15.55 -22.18 -60.83
N VAL A 263 -14.57 -21.60 -60.13
CA VAL A 263 -14.26 -21.97 -58.74
C VAL A 263 -15.11 -21.13 -57.79
N THR A 264 -15.85 -21.78 -56.88
CA THR A 264 -16.67 -21.10 -55.87
C THR A 264 -15.83 -20.13 -55.04
N GLY A 265 -16.23 -18.85 -55.02
CA GLY A 265 -15.53 -17.77 -54.31
C GLY A 265 -14.47 -17.02 -55.13
N LYS A 266 -14.22 -17.39 -56.39
CA LYS A 266 -13.39 -16.62 -57.33
C LYS A 266 -14.23 -16.10 -58.51
N GLY A 267 -13.95 -14.87 -58.97
CA GLY A 267 -14.46 -14.36 -60.24
C GLY A 267 -13.88 -15.12 -61.44
N LEU A 268 -14.43 -14.90 -62.64
CA LEU A 268 -13.99 -15.56 -63.87
C LEU A 268 -12.51 -15.26 -64.18
N SER A 269 -11.91 -16.10 -65.02
CA SER A 269 -10.46 -16.21 -65.26
C SER A 269 -9.74 -14.93 -65.68
N THR A 270 -8.41 -14.97 -65.64
CA THR A 270 -7.35 -13.99 -66.00
C THR A 270 -7.58 -13.09 -67.24
N GLU A 271 -8.66 -13.24 -68.00
CA GLU A 271 -9.07 -12.42 -69.14
C GLU A 271 -10.08 -11.30 -68.79
N ASP A 272 -10.51 -11.18 -67.53
CA ASP A 272 -11.50 -10.17 -67.11
C ASP A 272 -11.00 -8.71 -67.14
N TYR A 273 -9.68 -8.50 -67.33
CA TYR A 273 -9.06 -7.17 -67.41
C TYR A 273 -8.20 -7.04 -68.67
N THR A 274 -8.39 -5.95 -69.40
CA THR A 274 -7.50 -5.56 -70.50
C THR A 274 -6.08 -5.33 -69.98
N THR A 275 -5.07 -5.42 -70.85
CA THR A 275 -3.66 -5.10 -70.50
C THR A 275 -3.53 -3.70 -69.87
N ALA A 276 -4.35 -2.74 -70.30
CA ALA A 276 -4.37 -1.39 -69.73
C ALA A 276 -4.88 -1.37 -68.29
N GLU A 277 -5.90 -2.17 -67.96
CA GLU A 277 -6.44 -2.27 -66.60
C GLU A 277 -5.49 -3.05 -65.69
N LYS A 278 -4.89 -4.14 -66.18
CA LYS A 278 -3.85 -4.90 -65.47
C LYS A 278 -2.67 -4.00 -65.10
N ASN A 279 -2.24 -3.13 -66.02
CA ASN A 279 -1.17 -2.16 -65.76
C ASN A 279 -1.57 -1.10 -64.72
N LYS A 280 -2.84 -0.70 -64.62
CA LYS A 280 -3.28 0.25 -63.59
C LYS A 280 -3.33 -0.39 -62.21
N VAL A 281 -3.83 -1.62 -62.12
CA VAL A 281 -3.92 -2.36 -60.86
C VAL A 281 -2.54 -2.81 -60.36
N SER A 282 -1.58 -3.07 -61.25
CA SER A 282 -0.21 -3.45 -60.87
C SER A 282 0.60 -2.35 -60.17
N PHE A 283 0.18 -1.09 -60.27
CA PHE A 283 0.74 0.01 -59.48
C PHE A 283 0.21 0.04 -58.04
N ILE A 284 -0.82 -0.75 -57.72
CA ILE A 284 -1.43 -0.82 -56.38
C ILE A 284 -0.97 -2.12 -55.72
N THR A 285 0.10 -2.03 -54.94
CA THR A 285 0.60 -3.16 -54.13
C THR A 285 0.16 -2.98 -52.69
N ILE A 286 -0.67 -3.91 -52.20
CA ILE A 286 -1.16 -3.93 -50.82
C ILE A 286 -0.52 -5.13 -50.11
N THR A 287 0.39 -4.89 -49.17
CA THR A 287 1.16 -5.94 -48.46
C THR A 287 0.53 -6.37 -47.12
N GLN A 288 -0.62 -5.80 -46.76
CA GLN A 288 -1.36 -6.05 -45.52
C GLN A 288 -2.86 -5.80 -45.74
N ALA A 289 -3.75 -6.27 -44.87
CA ALA A 289 -5.17 -5.91 -44.99
C ALA A 289 -5.35 -4.38 -44.91
N VAL A 290 -6.15 -3.83 -45.83
CA VAL A 290 -6.43 -2.40 -45.95
C VAL A 290 -7.94 -2.22 -46.09
N ASN A 291 -8.54 -1.43 -45.21
CA ASN A 291 -9.91 -0.95 -45.35
C ASN A 291 -9.91 0.34 -46.17
N LEU A 292 -10.72 0.39 -47.24
CA LEU A 292 -10.80 1.56 -48.12
C LEU A 292 -11.52 2.74 -47.45
N ASP A 293 -12.47 2.46 -46.55
CA ASP A 293 -13.17 3.50 -45.77
C ASP A 293 -12.18 4.18 -44.79
N ASP A 294 -11.21 3.43 -44.27
CA ASP A 294 -10.13 3.98 -43.44
C ASP A 294 -9.18 4.83 -44.29
N ILE A 295 -8.92 4.46 -45.54
CA ILE A 295 -8.15 5.30 -46.47
C ILE A 295 -8.91 6.58 -46.78
N GLU A 296 -10.21 6.51 -47.09
CA GLU A 296 -11.04 7.69 -47.33
C GLU A 296 -11.03 8.63 -46.12
N THR A 297 -11.21 8.07 -44.92
CA THR A 297 -11.14 8.82 -43.66
C THR A 297 -9.78 9.49 -43.49
N ARG A 298 -8.68 8.75 -43.64
CA ARG A 298 -7.32 9.30 -43.54
C ARG A 298 -7.03 10.36 -44.59
N VAL A 299 -7.58 10.23 -45.80
CA VAL A 299 -7.46 11.23 -46.87
C VAL A 299 -8.24 12.50 -46.51
N ASN A 300 -9.46 12.36 -45.98
CA ASN A 300 -10.26 13.50 -45.49
C ASN A 300 -9.60 14.19 -44.29
N GLU A 301 -8.94 13.44 -43.41
CA GLU A 301 -8.14 13.99 -42.30
C GLU A 301 -6.89 14.72 -42.79
N LEU A 302 -6.26 14.25 -43.86
CA LEU A 302 -5.15 14.95 -44.51
C LEU A 302 -5.60 16.26 -45.19
N ASP A 303 -6.83 16.32 -45.69
CA ASP A 303 -7.43 17.54 -46.24
C ASP A 303 -7.71 18.60 -45.16
N ALA A 304 -8.01 18.16 -43.93
CA ALA A 304 -8.16 19.04 -42.76
C ALA A 304 -6.82 19.44 -42.10
N ALA A 305 -5.69 18.90 -42.56
CA ALA A 305 -4.41 19.10 -41.90
C ALA A 305 -3.76 20.46 -42.25
N VAL A 306 -3.11 21.07 -41.25
CA VAL A 306 -2.24 22.23 -41.49
C VAL A 306 -0.91 21.75 -42.08
N VAL A 307 -0.63 22.05 -43.34
CA VAL A 307 0.57 21.58 -44.07
C VAL A 307 1.65 22.67 -44.08
N LEU A 308 2.87 22.37 -43.63
CA LEU A 308 3.99 23.32 -43.71
C LEU A 308 4.53 23.39 -45.15
N LYS A 309 4.38 24.54 -45.80
CA LYS A 309 4.77 24.78 -47.20
C LYS A 309 6.12 25.47 -47.35
N GLY A 310 6.69 25.99 -46.27
CA GLY A 310 8.00 26.60 -46.26
C GLY A 310 8.13 27.71 -45.23
N THR A 311 9.09 28.60 -45.47
CA THR A 311 9.29 29.81 -44.68
C THR A 311 8.74 31.02 -45.42
N TRP A 312 8.45 32.08 -44.67
CA TRP A 312 8.06 33.37 -45.17
C TRP A 312 8.85 34.45 -44.43
N ASP A 313 9.43 35.38 -45.19
CA ASP A 313 10.10 36.56 -44.64
C ASP A 313 9.12 37.73 -44.68
N GLN A 314 8.59 38.06 -43.51
CA GLN A 314 7.63 39.15 -43.31
C GLN A 314 8.19 40.53 -43.71
N THR A 315 9.51 40.71 -43.79
CA THR A 315 10.11 42.00 -44.17
C THR A 315 9.87 42.33 -45.66
N THR A 316 9.52 41.34 -46.47
CA THR A 316 9.25 41.51 -47.90
C THR A 316 7.89 42.14 -48.20
N GLY A 317 6.96 42.15 -47.23
CA GLY A 317 5.59 42.66 -47.41
C GLY A 317 4.72 41.88 -48.41
N VAL A 318 5.23 40.81 -49.01
CA VAL A 318 4.51 39.93 -49.94
C VAL A 318 4.21 38.62 -49.24
N PHE A 319 2.94 38.30 -49.06
CA PHE A 319 2.50 37.06 -48.41
C PHE A 319 2.84 35.82 -49.26
N PRO A 320 3.13 34.68 -48.63
CA PRO A 320 3.68 33.52 -49.31
C PRO A 320 2.62 32.77 -50.14
N GLY A 321 3.09 31.89 -51.02
CA GLY A 321 2.22 31.04 -51.86
C GLY A 321 1.72 31.70 -53.14
N SER A 322 2.16 32.93 -53.47
CA SER A 322 1.96 33.58 -54.77
C SER A 322 0.52 33.56 -55.30
N GLY A 323 -0.47 33.59 -54.41
CA GLY A 323 -1.89 33.64 -54.73
C GLY A 323 -2.53 32.28 -54.98
N VAL A 324 -1.79 31.19 -54.78
CA VAL A 324 -2.29 29.80 -54.86
C VAL A 324 -2.23 29.09 -53.52
N ALA A 325 -2.03 29.83 -52.42
CA ALA A 325 -2.05 29.26 -51.08
C ALA A 325 -3.44 28.68 -50.78
N GLN A 326 -3.53 27.37 -50.60
CA GLN A 326 -4.78 26.68 -50.28
C GLN A 326 -5.07 26.71 -48.79
N ALA A 327 -6.34 26.55 -48.41
CA ALA A 327 -6.71 26.43 -47.01
C ALA A 327 -5.87 25.34 -46.30
N GLY A 328 -5.44 25.62 -45.06
CA GLY A 328 -4.57 24.73 -44.28
C GLY A 328 -3.07 24.86 -44.61
N TRP A 329 -2.66 25.54 -45.68
CA TRP A 329 -1.23 25.78 -45.93
C TRP A 329 -0.64 26.74 -44.90
N SER A 330 0.46 26.35 -44.28
CA SER A 330 1.18 27.14 -43.28
C SER A 330 2.60 27.48 -43.70
N TYR A 331 3.08 28.62 -43.24
CA TYR A 331 4.43 29.11 -43.50
C TYR A 331 5.04 29.61 -42.19
N LEU A 332 6.29 29.22 -41.95
CA LEU A 332 7.06 29.68 -40.79
C LEU A 332 7.60 31.08 -41.03
N VAL A 333 7.27 32.02 -40.15
CA VAL A 333 7.84 33.36 -40.16
C VAL A 333 9.32 33.27 -39.80
N ASN A 334 10.21 33.71 -40.69
CA ASN A 334 11.68 33.53 -40.54
C ASN A 334 12.49 34.83 -40.74
N GLY A 335 11.85 36.00 -40.79
CA GLY A 335 12.57 37.26 -40.87
C GLY A 335 13.23 37.63 -39.54
N VAL A 336 14.45 38.19 -39.62
CA VAL A 336 15.27 38.56 -38.46
C VAL A 336 14.77 39.77 -37.67
N THR A 337 13.88 40.57 -38.25
CA THR A 337 13.31 41.77 -37.62
C THR A 337 11.79 41.67 -37.51
N GLU A 338 11.27 41.96 -36.33
CA GLU A 338 9.83 42.07 -36.09
C GLU A 338 9.24 43.11 -37.05
N THR A 339 8.15 42.76 -37.74
CA THR A 339 7.52 43.63 -38.73
C THR A 339 6.01 43.64 -38.51
N THR A 340 5.40 44.82 -38.61
CA THR A 340 3.94 44.97 -38.57
C THR A 340 3.41 45.16 -39.98
N ILE A 341 2.51 44.27 -40.42
CA ILE A 341 1.81 44.38 -41.71
C ILE A 341 0.31 44.43 -41.41
N ASP A 342 -0.40 45.40 -42.00
CA ASP A 342 -1.85 45.60 -41.81
C ASP A 342 -2.32 45.66 -40.35
N GLY A 343 -1.46 46.19 -39.47
CA GLY A 343 -1.74 46.32 -38.04
C GLY A 343 -1.51 45.06 -37.21
N VAL A 344 -1.04 43.97 -37.82
CA VAL A 344 -0.68 42.71 -37.14
C VAL A 344 0.83 42.56 -37.08
N LYS A 345 1.35 42.26 -35.89
CA LYS A 345 2.79 42.08 -35.64
C LYS A 345 3.18 40.62 -35.92
N PHE A 346 4.23 40.42 -36.70
CA PHE A 346 4.81 39.10 -37.00
C PHE A 346 6.24 39.02 -36.45
N ASN A 347 6.49 38.01 -35.62
CA ASN A 347 7.78 37.74 -35.02
C ASN A 347 8.41 36.47 -35.62
N ASN A 348 9.74 36.38 -35.54
CA ASN A 348 10.45 35.18 -35.98
C ASN A 348 9.99 33.95 -35.18
N GLY A 349 9.60 32.88 -35.86
CA GLY A 349 9.09 31.65 -35.25
C GLY A 349 7.57 31.52 -35.20
N ASP A 350 6.82 32.58 -35.50
CA ASP A 350 5.38 32.52 -35.69
C ASP A 350 5.02 31.67 -36.92
N ARG A 351 3.75 31.29 -37.06
CA ARG A 351 3.25 30.71 -38.32
C ARG A 351 2.07 31.50 -38.84
N ILE A 352 2.02 31.69 -40.15
CA ILE A 352 0.81 32.13 -40.85
C ILE A 352 0.18 30.94 -41.56
N ILE A 353 -1.15 30.83 -41.51
CA ILE A 353 -1.93 29.74 -42.06
C ILE A 353 -3.00 30.32 -42.97
N ALA A 354 -3.07 29.84 -44.22
CA ALA A 354 -4.14 30.20 -45.13
C ALA A 354 -5.45 29.56 -44.65
N VAL A 355 -6.49 30.37 -44.50
CA VAL A 355 -7.81 29.94 -44.00
C VAL A 355 -8.76 29.61 -45.15
N VAL A 356 -8.50 30.16 -46.33
CA VAL A 356 -9.26 29.94 -47.57
C VAL A 356 -8.31 29.66 -48.72
N ASP A 357 -8.86 29.09 -49.78
CA ASP A 357 -8.11 28.90 -51.02
C ASP A 357 -7.79 30.24 -51.69
N ASN A 358 -6.58 30.30 -52.26
CA ASN A 358 -6.01 31.48 -52.90
C ASN A 358 -5.92 32.68 -51.94
N ALA A 359 -5.35 32.46 -50.75
CA ALA A 359 -5.15 33.51 -49.76
C ALA A 359 -4.30 34.70 -50.31
N SER A 360 -4.55 35.90 -49.80
CA SER A 360 -4.02 37.16 -50.34
C SER A 360 -2.50 37.19 -50.35
N THR A 361 -1.92 37.76 -51.40
CA THR A 361 -0.47 37.96 -51.55
C THR A 361 0.02 39.30 -51.02
N SER A 362 -0.87 40.21 -50.63
CA SER A 362 -0.52 41.61 -50.38
C SER A 362 -1.15 42.20 -49.12
N THR A 363 -2.01 41.46 -48.44
CA THR A 363 -2.72 41.95 -47.25
C THR A 363 -3.01 40.82 -46.28
N TYR A 364 -2.77 41.05 -44.99
CA TYR A 364 -3.29 40.20 -43.92
C TYR A 364 -4.76 40.56 -43.64
N ALA A 365 -5.67 39.65 -44.00
CA ALA A 365 -7.09 39.77 -43.72
C ALA A 365 -7.62 38.42 -43.20
N SER A 366 -8.94 38.23 -43.12
CA SER A 366 -9.56 36.99 -42.62
C SER A 366 -9.25 35.72 -43.44
N ASN A 367 -8.51 35.83 -44.55
CA ASN A 367 -7.97 34.72 -45.32
C ASN A 367 -6.64 34.18 -44.79
N TRP A 368 -6.03 34.84 -43.80
CA TRP A 368 -4.85 34.38 -43.09
C TRP A 368 -5.12 34.32 -41.58
N TYR A 369 -4.59 33.31 -40.93
CA TYR A 369 -4.57 33.15 -39.48
C TYR A 369 -3.13 33.20 -38.98
N LEU A 370 -2.87 33.98 -37.93
CA LEU A 370 -1.57 34.04 -37.27
C LEU A 370 -1.62 33.11 -36.06
N ALA A 371 -0.84 32.04 -36.11
CA ALA A 371 -0.51 31.24 -34.94
C ALA A 371 0.72 31.87 -34.28
N ASP A 372 0.47 32.71 -33.27
CA ASP A 372 1.51 33.34 -32.45
C ASP A 372 2.19 32.28 -31.58
N TYR A 373 3.51 32.13 -31.76
CA TYR A 373 4.35 31.24 -30.98
C TYR A 373 5.35 32.00 -30.09
N THR A 374 5.22 33.32 -30.01
CA THR A 374 6.08 34.23 -29.23
C THR A 374 5.91 34.01 -27.72
N ASP A 375 4.68 33.72 -27.28
CA ASP A 375 4.36 33.45 -25.86
C ASP A 375 4.61 31.99 -25.44
N ARG A 376 5.16 31.17 -26.35
CA ARG A 376 5.57 29.80 -26.00
C ARG A 376 6.79 29.89 -25.10
N VAL A 377 6.60 29.57 -23.82
CA VAL A 377 7.71 29.42 -22.85
C VAL A 377 8.61 28.27 -23.32
N ASN A 378 9.60 28.59 -24.14
CA ASN A 378 10.57 27.62 -24.65
C ASN A 378 11.58 27.23 -23.56
N THR A 379 11.82 28.12 -22.59
CA THR A 379 12.67 27.86 -21.43
C THR A 379 12.13 28.53 -20.16
N VAL A 380 12.38 27.91 -19.00
CA VAL A 380 12.26 28.54 -17.68
C VAL A 380 13.64 28.53 -17.04
N ALA A 381 14.18 29.71 -16.71
CA ALA A 381 15.55 29.86 -16.19
C ALA A 381 16.61 29.12 -17.04
N GLY A 382 16.46 29.14 -18.36
CA GLY A 382 17.39 28.48 -19.30
C GLY A 382 17.20 26.96 -19.48
N ARG A 383 16.23 26.33 -18.82
CA ARG A 383 15.93 24.89 -18.95
C ARG A 383 14.80 24.67 -19.95
N THR A 384 14.94 23.70 -20.86
CA THR A 384 13.91 23.28 -21.83
C THR A 384 13.22 21.98 -21.37
N GLY A 385 12.05 21.67 -21.92
CA GLY A 385 11.35 20.39 -21.67
C GLY A 385 10.60 20.34 -20.33
N ASN A 386 10.57 19.17 -19.67
CA ASN A 386 9.91 18.98 -18.38
C ASN A 386 10.67 19.74 -17.28
N VAL A 387 10.20 20.93 -16.91
CA VAL A 387 10.84 21.76 -15.89
C VAL A 387 10.35 21.34 -14.50
N VAL A 388 11.24 20.72 -13.71
CA VAL A 388 11.02 20.46 -12.29
C VAL A 388 11.72 21.55 -11.49
N ILE A 389 10.98 22.29 -10.67
CA ILE A 389 11.51 23.35 -9.81
C ILE A 389 12.50 22.72 -8.81
N THR A 390 13.73 23.22 -8.81
CA THR A 390 14.73 22.88 -7.79
C THR A 390 14.90 24.02 -6.79
N SER A 391 15.47 23.73 -5.61
CA SER A 391 15.69 24.75 -4.57
C SER A 391 16.58 25.91 -5.05
N SER A 392 17.45 25.69 -6.03
CA SER A 392 18.25 26.73 -6.70
C SER A 392 17.39 27.76 -7.44
N ASP A 393 16.25 27.35 -7.98
CA ASP A 393 15.38 28.22 -8.79
C ASP A 393 14.60 29.21 -7.91
N LEU A 394 14.66 29.01 -6.59
CA LEU A 394 14.02 29.84 -5.56
C LEU A 394 15.05 30.64 -4.74
N SER A 395 16.31 30.73 -5.17
CA SER A 395 17.38 31.43 -4.42
C SER A 395 17.02 32.88 -4.10
N ASP A 396 16.44 33.58 -5.06
CA ASP A 396 16.14 35.00 -4.96
C ASP A 396 14.92 35.22 -4.06
N PHE A 397 13.92 34.33 -4.16
CA PHE A 397 12.77 34.32 -3.26
C PHE A 397 13.19 34.02 -1.82
N ASN A 398 14.03 33.00 -1.62
CA ASN A 398 14.58 32.66 -0.31
C ASN A 398 15.38 33.83 0.26
N SER A 399 16.17 34.51 -0.56
CA SER A 399 16.93 35.68 -0.14
C SER A 399 16.02 36.85 0.27
N ALA A 400 14.96 37.11 -0.50
CA ALA A 400 13.97 38.14 -0.17
C ALA A 400 13.19 37.83 1.11
N VAL A 401 12.76 36.57 1.28
CA VAL A 401 12.07 36.11 2.50
C VAL A 401 12.98 36.19 3.72
N ASN A 402 14.24 35.76 3.60
CA ASN A 402 15.22 35.86 4.68
C ASN A 402 15.49 37.32 5.05
N ALA A 403 15.59 38.22 4.08
CA ALA A 403 15.72 39.66 4.34
C ALA A 403 14.50 40.23 5.09
N LEU A 404 13.29 39.84 4.68
CA LEU A 404 12.05 40.25 5.34
C LEU A 404 11.95 39.73 6.78
N ILE A 405 12.24 38.44 7.01
CA ILE A 405 12.27 37.83 8.35
C ILE A 405 13.33 38.52 9.22
N THR A 406 14.53 38.73 8.68
CA THR A 406 15.62 39.41 9.39
C THR A 406 15.20 40.82 9.79
N SER A 407 14.58 41.57 8.88
CA SER A 407 14.04 42.91 9.15
C SER A 407 12.93 42.90 10.20
N ALA A 408 11.98 41.96 10.12
CA ALA A 408 10.87 41.85 11.06
C ALA A 408 11.31 41.45 12.49
N ILE A 409 12.32 40.60 12.61
CA ILE A 409 12.90 40.19 13.90
C ILE A 409 13.78 41.30 14.47
N SER A 410 14.62 41.90 13.62
CA SER A 410 15.56 42.97 14.02
C SER A 410 14.85 44.28 14.34
N GLY A 411 13.63 44.50 13.85
CA GLY A 411 12.81 45.67 14.20
C GLY A 411 12.18 45.62 15.60
N LYS A 412 12.15 44.44 16.27
CA LYS A 412 11.61 44.29 17.63
C LYS A 412 12.70 44.16 18.71
N GLU A 413 13.90 43.73 18.35
CA GLU A 413 15.07 43.82 19.24
C GLU A 413 15.86 45.10 18.95
N ASN A 414 15.92 46.02 19.91
CA ASN A 414 16.82 47.16 19.82
C ASN A 414 18.28 46.67 19.90
N THR A 415 18.94 46.47 18.76
CA THR A 415 20.32 45.97 18.68
C THR A 415 21.35 46.92 19.29
N SER A 416 21.02 48.21 19.47
CA SER A 416 21.86 49.15 20.24
C SER A 416 21.95 48.81 21.73
N ASN A 417 21.04 47.99 22.27
CA ASN A 417 21.07 47.55 23.68
C ASN A 417 21.93 46.29 23.91
N LYS A 418 22.74 45.85 22.93
CA LYS A 418 23.77 44.82 23.14
C LYS A 418 25.09 45.43 23.67
N THR A 419 25.01 46.30 24.67
CA THR A 419 26.18 46.82 25.37
C THR A 419 26.20 46.28 26.80
N GLY A 420 27.35 45.81 27.28
CA GLY A 420 27.54 45.31 28.66
C GLY A 420 27.45 46.39 29.75
N THR A 421 26.83 47.53 29.45
CA THR A 421 26.78 48.74 30.28
C THR A 421 25.36 49.28 30.25
N VAL A 422 24.73 49.41 31.43
CA VAL A 422 23.32 49.83 31.61
C VAL A 422 23.26 51.32 32.00
N VAL A 423 24.05 52.17 31.35
CA VAL A 423 24.01 53.63 31.55
C VAL A 423 23.24 54.23 30.37
N GLY A 424 22.20 55.04 30.63
CA GLY A 424 21.39 55.70 29.59
C GLY A 424 20.08 55.02 29.22
N ASN A 425 19.60 54.05 30.02
CA ASN A 425 18.32 53.37 29.81
C ASN A 425 17.27 53.77 30.87
N GLU A 426 17.46 54.88 31.59
CA GLU A 426 16.59 55.29 32.70
C GLU A 426 15.17 55.71 32.26
N ALA A 427 14.95 55.92 30.96
CA ALA A 427 13.68 56.39 30.40
C ALA A 427 12.94 55.34 29.53
N SER A 428 13.46 54.11 29.40
CA SER A 428 12.87 53.10 28.51
C SER A 428 11.69 52.37 29.13
N THR A 429 10.56 52.32 28.43
CA THR A 429 9.30 51.70 28.87
C THR A 429 9.17 50.23 28.46
N SER A 430 10.13 49.69 27.69
CA SER A 430 10.12 48.30 27.22
C SER A 430 10.95 47.40 28.14
N LEU A 431 10.25 46.59 28.93
CA LEU A 431 10.75 45.83 30.08
C LEU A 431 11.49 44.52 29.71
N TYR A 432 12.34 44.52 28.68
CA TYR A 432 13.09 43.32 28.29
C TYR A 432 14.56 43.43 28.74
N LEU A 433 14.83 42.96 29.96
CA LEU A 433 16.19 42.75 30.44
C LEU A 433 16.76 41.48 29.76
N HIS A 434 17.85 41.61 29.02
CA HIS A 434 18.60 40.45 28.54
C HIS A 434 19.08 39.63 29.75
N ILE A 435 18.91 38.30 29.72
CA ILE A 435 19.16 37.40 30.85
C ILE A 435 20.55 37.60 31.46
N ALA A 436 21.57 37.90 30.65
CA ALA A 436 22.91 38.22 31.14
C ALA A 436 22.99 39.54 31.92
N GLY A 437 22.23 40.57 31.52
CA GLY A 437 22.12 41.84 32.25
C GLY A 437 21.32 41.69 33.55
N ALA A 438 20.30 40.84 33.55
CA ALA A 438 19.60 40.45 34.78
C ALA A 438 20.53 39.69 35.74
N ILE A 439 21.30 38.72 35.22
CA ILE A 439 22.31 37.97 36.01
C ILE A 439 23.37 38.91 36.57
N ALA A 440 23.91 39.85 35.78
CA ALA A 440 24.91 40.83 36.24
C ALA A 440 24.33 41.83 37.27
N TYR A 441 23.08 42.26 37.10
CA TYR A 441 22.36 43.10 38.07
C TYR A 441 22.12 42.34 39.40
N PHE A 442 21.78 41.07 39.33
CA PHE A 442 21.62 40.22 40.52
C PHE A 442 22.96 39.81 41.14
N GLN A 443 24.04 39.69 40.36
CA GLN A 443 25.40 39.45 40.85
C GLN A 443 26.05 40.68 41.49
N GLN A 444 25.59 41.89 41.18
CA GLN A 444 25.92 43.11 41.93
C GLN A 444 25.28 43.15 43.34
N LYS A 445 24.61 42.08 43.80
CA LYS A 445 24.07 42.00 45.16
C LYS A 445 25.19 41.69 46.17
N LEU A 446 25.34 42.62 47.13
CA LEU A 446 26.25 42.63 48.28
C LEU A 446 27.70 42.18 47.99
N THR A 447 28.49 43.06 47.37
CA THR A 447 29.95 43.02 47.48
C THR A 447 30.40 43.79 48.73
N ASP A 448 31.62 43.56 49.22
CA ASP A 448 32.18 44.28 50.39
C ASP A 448 32.13 45.81 50.19
N SER A 449 32.37 46.29 48.97
CA SER A 449 32.31 47.71 48.61
C SER A 449 30.87 48.27 48.66
N ILE A 450 29.90 47.52 48.14
CA ILE A 450 28.49 47.92 48.12
C ILE A 450 27.90 47.86 49.54
N PHE A 451 28.25 46.85 50.33
CA PHE A 451 27.83 46.74 51.73
C PHE A 451 28.42 47.87 52.58
N GLY A 452 29.70 48.19 52.42
CA GLY A 452 30.33 49.34 53.10
C GLY A 452 29.67 50.68 52.75
N THR A 453 29.34 50.88 51.47
CA THR A 453 28.63 52.09 51.00
C THR A 453 27.23 52.18 51.60
N PHE A 454 26.50 51.06 51.63
CA PHE A 454 25.19 50.97 52.26
C PHE A 454 25.25 51.36 53.74
N VAL A 455 26.14 50.75 54.53
CA VAL A 455 26.28 51.02 55.97
C VAL A 455 26.61 52.49 56.23
N ASN A 456 27.52 53.09 55.45
CA ASN A 456 27.91 54.48 55.61
C ASN A 456 26.83 55.48 55.19
N SER A 457 25.86 55.06 54.37
CA SER A 457 24.73 55.90 53.94
C SER A 457 23.56 55.93 54.93
N LEU A 458 23.54 55.01 55.91
CA LEU A 458 22.50 54.97 56.93
C LEU A 458 22.58 56.20 57.83
N THR A 459 21.42 56.74 58.22
CA THR A 459 21.35 57.84 59.18
C THR A 459 21.90 57.39 60.53
N SER A 460 22.83 58.17 61.10
CA SER A 460 23.43 57.85 62.39
C SER A 460 22.43 57.99 63.53
N LYS A 461 22.51 57.08 64.50
CA LYS A 461 21.74 57.12 65.74
C LYS A 461 22.71 57.17 66.92
N THR A 462 22.64 58.24 67.72
CA THR A 462 23.59 58.48 68.82
C THR A 462 23.22 57.74 70.10
N THR A 463 21.94 57.49 70.33
CA THR A 463 21.46 56.82 71.54
C THR A 463 20.50 55.71 71.16
N PRO A 464 20.90 54.45 71.30
CA PRO A 464 20.00 53.34 71.10
C PRO A 464 18.95 53.24 72.21
N VAL A 465 17.76 52.76 71.87
CA VAL A 465 16.68 52.44 72.81
C VAL A 465 16.46 50.93 72.85
N ASP A 466 15.83 50.45 73.91
CA ASP A 466 15.58 49.03 74.17
C ASP A 466 14.88 48.27 73.01
N ALA A 467 14.02 48.96 72.26
CA ALA A 467 13.34 48.43 71.08
C ALA A 467 14.21 48.32 69.82
N ASP A 468 15.38 48.97 69.79
CA ASP A 468 16.31 48.83 68.67
C ASP A 468 16.88 47.41 68.61
N SER A 469 17.38 47.00 67.45
CA SER A 469 17.89 45.66 67.25
C SER A 469 19.22 45.65 66.51
N ILE A 470 20.08 44.70 66.88
CA ILE A 470 21.34 44.41 66.19
C ILE A 470 21.21 43.09 65.41
N SER A 471 21.84 43.02 64.24
CA SER A 471 21.93 41.77 63.47
C SER A 471 22.99 40.86 64.07
N VAL A 472 22.68 39.58 64.18
CA VAL A 472 23.59 38.52 64.65
C VAL A 472 23.46 37.30 63.75
N VAL A 473 24.56 36.58 63.60
CA VAL A 473 24.59 35.30 62.90
C VAL A 473 24.22 34.20 63.89
N ASP A 474 23.18 33.43 63.58
CA ASP A 474 22.81 32.28 64.41
C ASP A 474 23.55 31.01 63.95
N SER A 475 24.57 30.62 64.70
CA SER A 475 25.37 29.43 64.41
C SER A 475 24.58 28.12 64.58
N ALA A 476 23.51 28.12 65.38
CA ALA A 476 22.65 26.94 65.54
C ALA A 476 21.64 26.78 64.39
N ASP A 477 21.36 27.86 63.65
CA ASP A 477 20.46 27.89 62.48
C ASP A 477 21.24 28.17 61.19
N SER A 478 22.35 27.45 61.01
CA SER A 478 23.18 27.45 59.79
C SER A 478 23.63 28.84 59.34
N ASN A 479 24.02 29.69 60.29
CA ASN A 479 24.49 31.05 60.06
C ASN A 479 23.44 31.97 59.41
N LYS A 480 22.15 31.68 59.55
CA LYS A 480 21.09 32.64 59.16
C LYS A 480 21.21 33.93 59.98
N GLN A 481 20.92 35.05 59.34
CA GLN A 481 20.85 36.33 60.03
C GLN A 481 19.58 36.41 60.88
N LYS A 482 19.77 36.73 62.15
CA LYS A 482 18.69 37.04 63.10
C LYS A 482 18.93 38.42 63.69
N LYS A 483 17.88 38.99 64.29
CA LYS A 483 17.99 40.24 65.04
C LYS A 483 17.76 39.98 66.51
N VAL A 484 18.53 40.66 67.36
CA VAL A 484 18.35 40.65 68.81
C VAL A 484 18.05 42.08 69.26
N SER A 485 17.00 42.27 70.05
CA SER A 485 16.68 43.58 70.61
C SER A 485 17.75 44.00 71.62
N LEU A 486 17.95 45.31 71.79
CA LEU A 486 18.92 45.81 72.75
C LEU A 486 18.55 45.49 74.19
N THR A 487 17.26 45.36 74.53
CA THR A 487 16.82 44.80 75.82
C THR A 487 17.41 43.41 76.06
N ASN A 488 17.28 42.50 75.09
CA ASN A 488 17.74 41.13 75.23
C ASN A 488 19.27 41.05 75.23
N PHE A 489 19.93 41.86 74.39
CA PHE A 489 21.39 41.94 74.35
C PHE A 489 21.96 42.47 75.68
N LYS A 490 21.36 43.53 76.25
CA LYS A 490 21.72 44.08 77.55
C LYS A 490 21.54 43.08 78.68
N ALA A 491 20.44 42.33 78.68
CA ALA A 491 20.19 41.29 79.67
C ALA A 491 21.27 40.20 79.65
N PHE A 492 21.67 39.74 78.45
CA PHE A 492 22.76 38.78 78.29
C PHE A 492 24.07 39.27 78.89
N PHE A 493 24.48 40.51 78.56
CA PHE A 493 25.70 41.11 79.13
C PHE A 493 25.63 41.32 80.64
N LYS A 494 24.45 41.69 81.16
CA LYS A 494 24.27 41.86 82.60
C LYS A 494 24.52 40.55 83.35
N THR A 495 23.91 39.46 82.88
CA THR A 495 24.11 38.13 83.48
C THR A 495 25.58 37.71 83.49
N TYR A 496 26.32 38.00 82.41
CA TYR A 496 27.75 37.71 82.34
C TYR A 496 28.56 38.54 83.36
N ASN A 497 28.27 39.86 83.44
CA ASN A 497 29.00 40.78 84.29
C ASN A 497 28.68 40.65 85.78
N ASP A 498 27.45 40.26 86.15
CA ASP A 498 27.06 40.08 87.55
C ASP A 498 27.92 39.01 88.26
N ASN A 499 28.38 37.99 87.53
CA ASN A 499 29.28 36.96 88.06
C ASN A 499 30.72 37.46 88.26
N LEU A 500 31.14 38.49 87.53
CA LEU A 500 32.47 39.10 87.66
C LEU A 500 32.55 40.11 88.82
N TYR A 501 31.43 40.71 89.22
CA TYR A 501 31.39 41.79 90.21
C TYR A 501 30.47 41.52 91.40
N SER A 502 30.55 40.34 92.01
CA SER A 502 29.80 40.08 93.26
C SER A 502 30.35 40.95 94.42
N PRO A 503 29.51 41.75 95.11
CA PRO A 503 29.97 42.56 96.24
C PRO A 503 30.26 41.70 97.48
N ARG A 504 31.44 41.89 98.10
CA ARG A 504 31.81 41.25 99.39
C ARG A 504 31.04 41.90 100.55
N TYR A 505 29.83 41.42 100.83
CA TYR A 505 29.08 41.75 102.06
C TYR A 505 29.09 40.56 103.02
N THR A 506 29.66 40.75 104.23
CA THR A 506 29.63 39.73 105.29
C THR A 506 28.30 39.84 106.05
N PRO A 507 27.44 38.79 106.06
CA PRO A 507 26.12 38.89 106.70
C PRO A 507 26.22 39.04 108.22
N VAL A 508 25.41 39.92 108.80
CA VAL A 508 25.26 40.08 110.27
C VAL A 508 23.99 39.36 110.74
N VAL A 509 24.09 38.56 111.80
CA VAL A 509 22.98 37.84 112.45
C VAL A 509 22.80 38.38 113.87
N ILE A 510 21.58 38.76 114.24
CA ILE A 510 21.29 39.26 115.59
C ILE A 510 20.95 38.08 116.50
N ILE A 511 21.64 37.98 117.62
CA ILE A 511 21.41 36.95 118.64
C ILE A 511 20.60 37.55 119.80
N SER A 512 19.49 36.87 120.11
CA SER A 512 18.46 37.33 121.07
C SER A 512 18.21 36.33 122.20
N GLY A 513 19.14 35.39 122.41
CA GLY A 513 19.06 34.35 123.44
C GLY A 513 20.34 33.52 123.49
N ASN A 514 20.41 32.55 124.40
CA ASN A 514 21.49 31.56 124.39
C ASN A 514 21.44 30.77 123.07
N THR A 515 22.58 30.50 122.45
CA THR A 515 22.63 29.89 121.10
C THR A 515 23.79 28.91 120.99
N THR A 516 23.55 27.75 120.41
CA THR A 516 24.60 26.82 119.99
C THR A 516 24.96 27.11 118.54
N LEU A 517 26.25 27.26 118.24
CA LEU A 517 26.73 27.51 116.89
C LEU A 517 26.52 26.28 115.99
N ASP A 518 26.29 26.52 114.70
CA ASP A 518 26.22 25.50 113.64
C ASP A 518 26.86 26.04 112.35
N ASP A 519 27.04 25.20 111.33
CA ASP A 519 27.70 25.59 110.08
C ASP A 519 26.99 26.72 109.31
N THR A 520 25.72 26.99 109.58
CA THR A 520 24.99 28.11 108.97
C THR A 520 25.50 29.47 109.46
N HIS A 521 26.27 29.49 110.55
CA HIS A 521 26.91 30.68 111.10
C HIS A 521 28.29 30.96 110.49
N ASN A 522 28.81 30.07 109.66
CA ASN A 522 30.12 30.22 109.04
C ASN A 522 30.18 31.47 108.14
N GLY A 523 31.23 32.27 108.29
CA GLY A 523 31.45 33.50 107.54
C GLY A 523 30.50 34.65 107.91
N LYS A 524 29.79 34.55 109.04
CA LYS A 524 28.87 35.59 109.52
C LYS A 524 29.41 36.32 110.75
N VAL A 525 28.83 37.48 111.03
CA VAL A 525 29.03 38.22 112.28
C VAL A 525 27.78 38.04 113.15
N LEU A 526 27.91 37.45 114.33
CA LEU A 526 26.83 37.37 115.31
C LEU A 526 26.90 38.57 116.24
N LEU A 527 25.84 39.37 116.29
CA LEU A 527 25.73 40.51 117.18
C LEU A 527 24.83 40.16 118.36
N LEU A 528 25.40 40.10 119.56
CA LEU A 528 24.66 39.86 120.80
C LEU A 528 24.02 41.17 121.27
N THR A 529 22.71 41.12 121.47
CA THR A 529 21.91 42.25 121.94
C THR A 529 21.49 42.15 123.42
N GLY A 530 21.90 41.08 124.08
CA GLY A 530 21.80 40.85 125.52
C GLY A 530 22.96 39.99 126.02
N SER A 531 23.06 39.80 127.34
CA SER A 531 24.07 38.90 127.91
C SER A 531 23.63 37.45 127.76
N TYR A 532 24.32 36.70 126.90
CA TYR A 532 23.92 35.34 126.51
C TYR A 532 25.10 34.38 126.54
N THR A 533 24.77 33.11 126.75
CA THR A 533 25.70 32.00 126.56
C THR A 533 25.67 31.55 125.11
N VAL A 534 26.83 31.59 124.45
CA VAL A 534 27.01 30.95 123.15
C VAL A 534 27.78 29.66 123.33
N THR A 535 27.19 28.55 122.90
CA THR A 535 27.84 27.24 122.93
C THR A 535 28.60 27.01 121.63
N LEU A 536 29.90 26.73 121.75
CA LEU A 536 30.72 26.24 120.64
C LEU A 536 30.72 24.70 120.73
N PRO A 537 29.93 24.00 119.90
CA PRO A 537 29.84 22.54 119.95
C PRO A 537 31.04 21.87 119.29
N ASN A 538 31.14 20.55 119.44
CA ASN A 538 32.08 19.74 118.68
C ASN A 538 31.55 19.49 117.24
N GLY A 539 32.46 19.36 116.28
CA GLY A 539 32.14 18.88 114.93
C GLY A 539 31.65 19.91 113.89
N LEU A 540 31.92 21.21 114.07
CA LEU A 540 31.68 22.21 113.01
C LEU A 540 32.68 22.05 111.85
N ALA A 541 32.35 22.62 110.68
CA ALA A 541 33.15 22.54 109.46
C ALA A 541 34.62 22.96 109.66
N THR A 542 35.54 22.34 108.91
CA THR A 542 37.00 22.56 109.05
C THR A 542 37.47 23.97 108.68
N ASN A 543 36.65 24.74 107.96
CA ASN A 543 36.88 26.15 107.65
C ASN A 543 35.91 27.08 108.41
N PHE A 544 35.29 26.59 109.48
CA PHE A 544 34.33 27.38 110.25
C PHE A 544 35.01 28.60 110.87
N GLY A 545 34.56 29.78 110.46
CA GLY A 545 35.00 31.06 110.97
C GLY A 545 33.79 31.90 111.33
N VAL A 546 33.72 32.38 112.57
CA VAL A 546 32.61 33.21 113.01
C VAL A 546 33.11 34.34 113.90
N THR A 547 32.64 35.55 113.62
CA THR A 547 32.90 36.70 114.49
C THR A 547 31.68 36.92 115.37
N ILE A 548 31.89 37.03 116.68
CA ILE A 548 30.87 37.35 117.65
C ILE A 548 31.20 38.71 118.24
N ALA A 549 30.23 39.63 118.24
CA ALA A 549 30.36 40.97 118.79
C ALA A 549 29.28 41.22 119.85
N THR A 550 29.63 41.90 120.95
CA THR A 550 28.70 42.30 121.99
C THR A 550 28.31 43.77 121.84
N LYS A 551 27.03 44.10 122.04
CA LYS A 551 26.59 45.48 122.19
C LYS A 551 26.95 46.02 123.58
N ALA A 552 26.76 47.32 123.78
CA ALA A 552 26.83 47.94 125.10
C ALA A 552 25.95 47.19 126.12
N SER A 553 26.46 47.03 127.34
CA SER A 553 25.85 46.34 128.48
C SER A 553 25.53 44.85 128.27
N CYS A 554 26.13 44.22 127.26
CA CYS A 554 25.97 42.79 126.97
C CYS A 554 27.30 42.06 127.20
N THR A 555 27.26 40.91 127.88
CA THR A 555 28.43 40.04 128.03
C THR A 555 28.19 38.73 127.30
N LEU A 556 29.20 38.26 126.57
CA LEU A 556 29.18 36.91 126.01
C LEU A 556 29.74 35.94 127.05
N THR A 557 29.07 34.81 127.27
CA THR A 557 29.66 33.66 127.97
C THR A 557 29.79 32.50 126.99
N MET A 558 31.01 32.01 126.79
CA MET A 558 31.28 30.83 125.98
C MET A 558 31.07 29.56 126.79
N SER A 559 30.27 28.65 126.25
CA SER A 559 30.18 27.27 126.72
C SER A 559 30.89 26.38 125.70
N LEU A 560 31.93 25.67 126.11
CA LEU A 560 32.71 24.80 125.22
C LEU A 560 32.15 23.37 125.28
N GLY A 561 31.91 22.76 124.11
CA GLY A 561 31.62 21.34 124.02
C GLY A 561 32.78 20.49 124.56
N GLY A 562 32.50 19.30 125.12
CA GLY A 562 33.46 18.52 125.92
C GLY A 562 34.78 18.09 125.27
N SER A 563 34.99 18.33 123.98
CA SER A 563 36.25 18.07 123.26
C SER A 563 36.81 19.30 122.53
N VAL A 564 36.22 20.49 122.76
CA VAL A 564 36.62 21.75 122.12
C VAL A 564 37.77 22.39 122.88
N THR A 565 38.82 22.77 122.15
CA THR A 565 40.02 23.41 122.70
C THR A 565 40.22 24.78 122.07
N LEU A 566 40.35 25.82 122.90
CA LEU A 566 40.78 27.15 122.46
C LEU A 566 42.31 27.22 122.56
N LEU A 567 42.98 27.46 121.43
CA LEU A 567 44.44 27.29 121.34
C LEU A 567 45.23 28.46 121.96
N ASN A 568 44.68 29.68 121.92
CA ASN A 568 45.39 30.89 122.32
C ASN A 568 44.62 31.76 123.33
N ASN A 569 43.57 31.22 123.95
CA ASN A 569 42.84 31.88 125.01
C ASN A 569 42.24 30.85 125.98
N VAL A 570 42.16 31.21 127.26
CA VAL A 570 41.60 30.36 128.33
C VAL A 570 40.36 30.97 128.98
N GLY A 571 40.00 32.21 128.63
CA GLY A 571 38.79 32.89 129.10
C GLY A 571 37.54 32.44 128.36
N THR A 572 36.43 32.32 129.10
CA THR A 572 35.11 31.94 128.55
C THR A 572 34.08 33.06 128.68
N THR A 573 34.50 34.29 128.94
CA THR A 573 33.58 35.43 129.08
C THR A 573 34.16 36.65 128.41
N MET A 574 33.42 37.28 127.50
CA MET A 574 33.80 38.54 126.84
C MET A 574 32.91 39.68 127.30
N ALA A 575 33.54 40.81 127.64
CA ALA A 575 32.87 42.02 128.11
C ALA A 575 32.04 42.70 126.99
N GLU A 576 31.32 43.76 127.36
CA GLU A 576 30.55 44.56 126.42
C GLU A 576 31.43 45.30 125.39
N LYS A 577 30.83 45.58 124.21
CA LYS A 577 31.46 46.34 123.11
C LYS A 577 32.75 45.74 122.55
N LEU A 578 32.94 44.44 122.73
CA LEU A 578 34.07 43.70 122.20
C LEU A 578 33.62 42.77 121.10
N SER A 579 34.59 42.27 120.33
CA SER A 579 34.37 41.23 119.37
C SER A 579 35.50 40.22 119.42
N CYS A 580 35.15 38.96 119.25
CA CYS A 580 36.08 37.87 119.09
C CYS A 580 35.70 37.06 117.85
N THR A 581 36.70 36.55 117.14
CA THR A 581 36.50 35.64 116.03
C THR A 581 37.02 34.28 116.43
N PHE A 582 36.19 33.26 116.26
CA PHE A 582 36.59 31.86 116.37
C PHE A 582 36.85 31.34 114.97
N LEU A 583 38.07 30.89 114.74
CA LEU A 583 38.48 30.28 113.49
C LEU A 583 38.94 28.86 113.77
N ASN A 584 38.27 27.88 113.16
CA ASN A 584 38.69 26.49 113.21
C ASN A 584 40.05 26.36 112.50
N THR A 585 41.03 25.73 113.15
CA THR A 585 42.40 25.59 112.62
C THR A 585 42.56 24.41 111.65
N GLY A 586 41.47 23.74 111.29
CA GLY A 586 41.43 22.59 110.40
C GLY A 586 41.31 21.24 111.12
N ASN A 587 41.53 21.21 112.44
CA ASN A 587 41.23 20.06 113.29
C ASN A 587 39.84 20.26 113.91
N SER A 588 38.95 19.25 113.85
CA SER A 588 37.49 19.39 114.04
C SER A 588 37.01 20.09 115.31
N ASN A 589 37.86 20.30 116.33
CA ASN A 589 37.49 20.92 117.59
C ASN A 589 38.54 21.90 118.15
N GLU A 590 39.54 22.31 117.35
CA GLU A 590 40.55 23.30 117.77
C GLU A 590 40.27 24.66 117.14
N TYR A 591 40.19 25.70 117.97
CA TYR A 591 39.87 27.04 117.51
C TYR A 591 40.95 28.03 117.94
N LEU A 592 41.43 28.81 116.96
CA LEU A 592 42.16 30.02 117.20
C LEU A 592 41.16 31.15 117.44
N THR A 593 41.38 31.92 118.51
CA THR A 593 40.56 33.09 118.82
C THR A 593 41.31 34.36 118.44
N ALA A 594 40.65 35.29 117.75
CA ALA A 594 41.23 36.59 117.40
C ALA A 594 40.33 37.72 117.90
N GLY A 595 40.89 38.63 118.71
CA GLY A 595 40.15 39.66 119.43
C GLY A 595 40.14 39.43 120.95
N THR A 596 39.57 40.36 121.70
CA THR A 596 39.56 40.30 123.17
C THR A 596 38.37 39.46 123.63
N ILE A 597 38.62 38.26 124.17
CA ILE A 597 37.66 37.50 124.98
C ILE A 597 37.98 37.81 126.44
#